data_AF-A0A948FCC9-F1
#
_entry.id   AF-A0A948FCC9-F1
#
_cell.length_a   1.000
_cell.length_b   1.000
_cell.length_c   1.000
_cell.angle_alpha   90.00
_cell.angle_beta   90.00
_cell.angle_gamma   90.00
#
_symmetry.space_group_name_H-M   'P 1'
#
loop_
_entity.id
_entity.type
_entity.pdbx_description
1 polymer ?
#
loop_
_entity_poly.entity_id
_entity_poly.type
_entity_poly.pdbx_seq_one_letter_code
_entity_poly.pdbx_strand_id
1 'polypeptide(L)'
;MRCYECNGSLVKQTGSVTFNDTFVGKYSVDNISYLKCDCCGELAFPAGVSTVIDGAKKNKLQRLIGRLPVSEFITATEVASILGISRQAVHKHRRISRGFVHTFMNGAKILYHKKSVELFRDTGDGRFSLVGYGTGASWGVYRVIDGERKKMTVPQDWEIEKVNSLDSHLEEGLG
;
A
#
# COMPACT_ATOMS: atom_id res chain seq x y z
N MET A 1 -30.14 -5.99 -19.13
CA MET A 1 -29.35 -7.16 -18.66
C MET A 1 -29.96 -7.64 -17.35
N ARG A 2 -29.91 -8.94 -17.05
CA ARG A 2 -30.40 -9.47 -15.77
C ARG A 2 -29.28 -9.58 -14.75
N CYS A 3 -29.60 -9.36 -13.48
CA CYS A 3 -28.69 -9.58 -12.36
C CYS A 3 -28.43 -11.08 -12.18
N TYR A 4 -27.18 -11.49 -11.99
CA TYR A 4 -26.84 -12.90 -11.79
C TYR A 4 -27.28 -13.44 -10.42
N GLU A 5 -27.36 -12.58 -9.41
CA GLU A 5 -27.71 -12.97 -8.04
C GLU A 5 -29.22 -13.14 -7.83
N CYS A 6 -30.04 -12.21 -8.34
CA CYS A 6 -31.49 -12.19 -8.08
C CYS A 6 -32.35 -12.21 -9.34
N ASN A 7 -31.76 -12.29 -10.53
CA ASN A 7 -32.45 -12.26 -11.83
C ASN A 7 -33.24 -10.95 -12.11
N GLY A 8 -33.11 -9.92 -11.24
CA GLY A 8 -33.71 -8.60 -11.39
C GLY A 8 -33.11 -7.77 -12.54
N SER A 9 -33.62 -6.55 -12.75
CA SER A 9 -33.19 -5.71 -13.87
C SER A 9 -31.99 -4.84 -13.51
N LEU A 10 -30.98 -4.83 -14.37
CA LEU A 10 -29.82 -3.95 -14.24
C LEU A 10 -30.08 -2.62 -14.93
N VAL A 11 -30.06 -1.53 -14.15
CA VAL A 11 -30.27 -0.15 -14.63
C VAL A 11 -28.93 0.57 -14.71
N LYS A 12 -28.67 1.22 -15.85
CA LYS A 12 -27.45 2.01 -16.05
C LYS A 12 -27.52 3.29 -15.23
N GLN A 13 -26.46 3.54 -14.45
CA GLN A 13 -26.28 4.73 -13.65
C GLN A 13 -24.88 5.30 -13.90
N THR A 14 -24.74 6.60 -13.64
CA THR A 14 -23.46 7.29 -13.61
C THR A 14 -23.37 8.00 -12.27
N GLY A 15 -22.25 7.84 -11.57
CA GLY A 15 -22.06 8.49 -10.29
C GLY A 15 -20.76 8.09 -9.62
N SER A 16 -20.67 8.38 -8.33
CA SER A 16 -19.52 8.05 -7.49
C SER A 16 -19.74 6.75 -6.74
N VAL A 17 -18.74 5.88 -6.75
CA VAL A 17 -18.75 4.62 -5.99
C VAL A 17 -17.60 4.61 -5.00
N THR A 18 -17.91 4.24 -3.75
CA THR A 18 -16.92 4.08 -2.70
C THR A 18 -16.57 2.61 -2.54
N PHE A 19 -15.28 2.32 -2.58
CA PHE A 19 -14.71 1.00 -2.40
C PHE A 19 -13.95 0.94 -1.07
N ASN A 20 -13.87 -0.25 -0.51
CA ASN A 20 -13.08 -0.53 0.69
C ASN A 20 -12.06 -1.62 0.37
N ASP A 21 -10.77 -1.27 0.40
CA ASP A 21 -9.68 -2.19 0.11
C ASP A 21 -8.83 -2.43 1.36
N THR A 22 -8.40 -3.67 1.56
CA THR A 22 -7.63 -4.09 2.75
C THR A 22 -6.31 -3.34 2.91
N PHE A 23 -5.68 -2.91 1.82
CA PHE A 23 -4.36 -2.28 1.82
C PHE A 23 -4.42 -0.76 1.84
N VAL A 24 -5.34 -0.15 1.09
CA VAL A 24 -5.45 1.32 0.96
C VAL A 24 -6.63 1.94 1.71
N GLY A 25 -7.52 1.11 2.28
CA GLY A 25 -8.72 1.54 2.99
C GLY A 25 -9.82 2.01 2.06
N LYS A 26 -10.66 2.92 2.56
CA LYS A 26 -11.74 3.51 1.77
C LYS A 26 -11.20 4.48 0.72
N TYR A 27 -11.66 4.33 -0.51
CA TYR A 27 -11.42 5.27 -1.60
C TYR A 27 -12.66 5.36 -2.49
N SER A 28 -12.84 6.51 -3.14
CA SER A 28 -13.99 6.77 -4.00
C SER A 28 -13.52 7.01 -5.42
N VAL A 29 -14.32 6.57 -6.39
CA VAL A 29 -14.10 6.81 -7.81
C VAL A 29 -15.32 7.55 -8.33
N ASP A 30 -15.10 8.78 -8.78
CA ASP A 30 -16.15 9.66 -9.26
C ASP A 30 -16.42 9.47 -10.75
N ASN A 31 -17.63 9.84 -11.17
CA ASN A 31 -18.05 9.89 -12.56
C ASN A 31 -17.83 8.57 -13.34
N ILE A 32 -18.15 7.43 -12.73
CA ILE A 32 -18.08 6.13 -13.39
C ILE A 32 -19.47 5.66 -13.81
N SER A 33 -19.55 5.03 -14.99
CA SER A 33 -20.76 4.33 -15.42
C SER A 33 -20.78 2.92 -14.82
N TYR A 34 -21.89 2.56 -14.20
CA TYR A 34 -22.13 1.22 -13.68
C TYR A 34 -23.57 0.80 -13.91
N LEU A 35 -23.84 -0.48 -13.73
CA LEU A 35 -25.18 -1.05 -13.74
C LEU A 35 -25.54 -1.40 -12.29
N LYS A 36 -26.68 -0.93 -11.80
CA LYS A 36 -27.19 -1.27 -10.47
C LYS A 36 -28.45 -2.11 -10.60
N CYS A 37 -28.52 -3.22 -9.88
CA CYS A 37 -29.75 -4.00 -9.83
C CYS A 37 -30.84 -3.25 -9.04
N ASP A 38 -32.03 -3.17 -9.61
CA ASP A 38 -33.21 -2.57 -8.97
C ASP A 38 -33.77 -3.39 -7.78
N CYS A 39 -33.47 -4.70 -7.73
CA CYS A 39 -33.95 -5.62 -6.70
C CYS A 39 -32.96 -5.76 -5.52
N CYS A 40 -31.72 -6.20 -5.79
CA CYS A 40 -30.74 -6.49 -4.72
C CYS A 40 -29.66 -5.40 -4.54
N GLY A 41 -29.58 -4.41 -5.43
CA GLY A 41 -28.57 -3.35 -5.36
C GLY A 41 -27.16 -3.73 -5.85
N GLU A 42 -26.95 -4.96 -6.35
CA GLU A 42 -25.67 -5.43 -6.89
C GLU A 42 -25.14 -4.49 -7.98
N LEU A 43 -23.82 -4.28 -7.99
CA LEU A 43 -23.14 -3.41 -8.94
C LEU A 43 -22.39 -4.23 -9.98
N ALA A 44 -22.71 -4.02 -11.26
CA ALA A 44 -21.96 -4.58 -12.37
C ALA A 44 -21.26 -3.46 -13.14
N PHE A 45 -19.96 -3.63 -13.40
CA PHE A 45 -19.14 -2.64 -14.07
C PHE A 45 -18.90 -3.05 -15.54
N PRO A 46 -19.17 -2.15 -16.51
CA PRO A 46 -18.79 -2.36 -17.90
C PRO A 46 -17.28 -2.57 -18.08
N ALA A 47 -16.90 -3.22 -19.18
CA ALA A 47 -15.50 -3.32 -19.57
C ALA A 47 -14.84 -1.93 -19.65
N GLY A 48 -13.63 -1.80 -19.11
CA GLY A 48 -12.87 -0.54 -19.06
C GLY A 48 -13.01 0.26 -17.77
N VAL A 49 -14.12 0.11 -17.04
CA VAL A 49 -14.29 0.77 -15.72
C VAL A 49 -13.34 0.17 -14.68
N SER A 50 -13.00 -1.11 -14.81
CA SER A 50 -11.98 -1.77 -13.99
C SER A 50 -10.65 -1.02 -14.01
N THR A 51 -10.18 -0.57 -15.17
CA THR A 51 -8.94 0.20 -15.32
C THR A 51 -9.00 1.52 -14.55
N VAL A 52 -10.15 2.19 -14.54
CA VAL A 52 -10.36 3.44 -13.79
C VAL A 52 -10.32 3.17 -12.28
N ILE A 53 -10.99 2.10 -11.83
CA ILE A 53 -10.99 1.69 -10.41
C ILE A 53 -9.56 1.32 -9.96
N ASP A 54 -8.84 0.53 -10.76
CA ASP A 54 -7.46 0.13 -10.47
C ASP A 54 -6.51 1.33 -10.47
N GLY A 55 -6.70 2.28 -11.39
CA GLY A 55 -5.98 3.54 -11.42
C GLY A 55 -6.19 4.36 -10.14
N ALA A 56 -7.45 4.52 -9.71
CA ALA A 56 -7.77 5.23 -8.47
C ALA A 56 -7.16 4.55 -7.24
N LYS A 57 -7.25 3.22 -7.16
CA LYS A 57 -6.61 2.42 -6.10
C LYS A 57 -5.09 2.60 -6.10
N LYS A 58 -4.43 2.50 -7.27
CA LYS A 58 -2.98 2.69 -7.40
C LYS A 58 -2.55 4.10 -7.00
N ASN A 59 -3.32 5.12 -7.38
CA ASN A 59 -3.04 6.51 -7.01
C ASN A 59 -3.16 6.71 -5.49
N LYS A 60 -4.21 6.15 -4.87
CA LYS A 60 -4.36 6.17 -3.40
C LYS A 60 -3.20 5.45 -2.71
N LEU A 61 -2.80 4.28 -3.21
CA LEU A 61 -1.68 3.50 -2.70
C LEU A 61 -0.38 4.32 -2.74
N GLN A 62 -0.05 4.91 -3.88
CA GLN A 62 1.16 5.72 -4.05
C GLN A 62 1.16 6.96 -3.15
N ARG A 63 0.01 7.61 -2.95
CA ARG A 63 -0.13 8.72 -1.99
C ARG A 63 0.12 8.28 -0.55
N LEU A 64 -0.31 7.06 -0.17
CA LEU A 64 -0.06 6.53 1.17
C LEU A 64 1.41 6.17 1.35
N ILE A 65 2.02 5.50 0.37
CA ILE A 65 3.45 5.16 0.39
C ILE A 65 4.32 6.42 0.43
N GLY A 66 3.97 7.46 -0.32
CA GLY A 66 4.72 8.73 -0.33
C GLY A 66 4.66 9.54 0.98
N ARG A 67 3.81 9.15 1.93
CA ARG A 67 3.76 9.75 3.29
C ARG A 67 4.65 9.03 4.30
N LEU A 68 5.21 7.88 3.91
CA LEU A 68 6.06 7.09 4.78
C LEU A 68 7.43 7.77 4.93
N PRO A 69 8.10 7.64 6.08
CA PRO A 69 9.43 8.21 6.28
C PRO A 69 10.42 7.66 5.26
N VAL A 70 11.19 8.55 4.62
CA VAL A 70 12.19 8.15 3.60
C VAL A 70 13.24 7.20 4.19
N SER A 71 13.52 7.30 5.49
CA SER A 71 14.43 6.40 6.22
C SER A 71 13.97 4.94 6.27
N GLU A 72 12.68 4.67 6.05
CA GLU A 72 12.14 3.30 5.97
C GLU A 72 12.30 2.67 4.58
N PHE A 73 12.85 3.41 3.61
CA PHE A 73 13.08 2.92 2.27
C PHE A 73 14.54 2.56 2.03
N ILE A 74 14.72 1.44 1.34
CA ILE A 74 16.01 0.85 1.00
C ILE A 74 16.17 0.73 -0.52
N THR A 75 17.42 0.65 -0.95
CA THR A 75 17.81 0.52 -2.36
C THR A 75 17.65 -0.92 -2.87
N ALA A 76 17.68 -1.10 -4.19
CA ALA A 76 17.69 -2.44 -4.81
C ALA A 76 18.88 -3.31 -4.36
N THR A 77 20.01 -2.71 -4.01
CA THR A 77 21.19 -3.43 -3.50
C THR A 77 20.90 -4.02 -2.12
N GLU A 78 20.28 -3.24 -1.22
CA GLU A 78 19.91 -3.73 0.11
C GLU A 78 18.80 -4.79 0.04
N VAL A 79 17.83 -4.62 -0.86
CA VAL A 79 16.81 -5.64 -1.12
C VAL A 79 17.45 -6.97 -1.57
N ALA A 80 18.43 -6.89 -2.46
CA ALA A 80 19.17 -8.05 -2.94
C ALA A 80 19.85 -8.80 -1.78
N SER A 81 20.49 -8.05 -0.87
CA SER A 81 21.08 -8.60 0.35
C SER A 81 20.05 -9.24 1.30
N ILE A 82 18.90 -8.60 1.53
CA ILE A 82 17.84 -9.14 2.41
C ILE A 82 17.23 -10.42 1.84
N LEU A 83 17.03 -10.48 0.52
CA LEU A 83 16.41 -11.61 -0.16
C LEU A 83 17.40 -12.71 -0.56
N GLY A 84 18.71 -12.49 -0.41
CA GLY A 84 19.73 -13.45 -0.84
C GLY A 84 19.76 -13.66 -2.36
N ILE A 85 19.43 -12.65 -3.15
CA ILE A 85 19.42 -12.70 -4.63
C ILE A 85 20.34 -11.64 -5.21
N SER A 86 20.64 -11.71 -6.51
CA SER A 86 21.41 -10.65 -7.17
C SER A 86 20.57 -9.38 -7.36
N ARG A 87 21.24 -8.22 -7.44
CA ARG A 87 20.57 -6.94 -7.73
C ARG A 87 19.77 -6.98 -9.04
N GLN A 88 20.29 -7.64 -10.06
CA GLN A 88 19.61 -7.82 -11.35
C GLN A 88 18.35 -8.69 -11.20
N ALA A 89 18.37 -9.69 -10.31
CA ALA A 89 17.21 -10.52 -10.03
C ALA A 89 16.08 -9.72 -9.37
N VAL A 90 16.37 -8.73 -8.51
CA VAL A 90 15.34 -7.85 -7.91
C VAL A 90 14.47 -7.20 -8.99
N HIS A 91 15.08 -6.65 -10.04
CA HIS A 91 14.37 -5.99 -11.14
C HIS A 91 13.59 -6.97 -12.04
N LYS A 92 14.10 -8.20 -12.19
CA LYS A 92 13.46 -9.26 -12.99
C LYS A 92 12.44 -10.08 -12.19
N HIS A 93 12.36 -9.88 -10.87
CA HIS A 93 11.53 -10.70 -10.01
C HIS A 93 10.04 -10.43 -10.27
N ARG A 94 9.35 -11.40 -10.90
CA ARG A 94 7.96 -11.27 -11.35
C ARG A 94 6.98 -10.78 -10.28
N ARG A 95 7.16 -11.18 -9.02
CA ARG A 95 6.27 -10.74 -7.93
C ARG A 95 6.58 -9.31 -7.47
N ILE A 96 7.85 -8.92 -7.45
CA ILE A 96 8.24 -7.57 -7.05
C ILE A 96 7.74 -6.57 -8.10
N SER A 97 7.93 -6.87 -9.39
CA SER A 97 7.42 -6.05 -10.49
C SER A 97 5.88 -5.98 -10.54
N ARG A 98 5.18 -6.97 -9.99
CA ARG A 98 3.72 -6.98 -9.83
C ARG A 98 3.23 -6.25 -8.56
N GLY A 99 4.11 -5.61 -7.80
CA GLY A 99 3.72 -4.82 -6.62
C GLY A 99 3.45 -5.65 -5.36
N PHE A 100 4.05 -6.84 -5.23
CA PHE A 100 4.06 -7.57 -3.95
C PHE A 100 4.97 -6.93 -2.90
N VAL A 101 5.73 -5.90 -3.28
CA VAL A 101 6.52 -5.08 -2.37
C VAL A 101 6.13 -3.62 -2.61
N HIS A 102 5.93 -2.87 -1.54
CA HIS A 102 5.66 -1.43 -1.61
C HIS A 102 6.90 -0.70 -2.10
N THR A 103 6.75 0.05 -3.20
CA THR A 103 7.84 0.82 -3.81
C THR A 103 7.48 2.29 -3.90
N PHE A 104 8.51 3.12 -3.79
CA PHE A 104 8.44 4.56 -3.93
C PHE A 104 9.44 5.02 -4.99
N MET A 105 9.02 5.93 -5.86
CA MET A 105 9.89 6.48 -6.89
C MET A 105 10.37 7.86 -6.44
N ASN A 106 11.67 7.98 -6.18
CA ASN A 106 12.34 9.23 -5.84
C ASN A 106 13.18 9.69 -7.04
N GLY A 107 12.63 10.60 -7.84
CA GLY A 107 13.21 10.97 -9.14
C GLY A 107 13.26 9.75 -10.07
N ALA A 108 14.46 9.40 -10.56
CA ALA A 108 14.68 8.23 -11.43
C ALA A 108 14.98 6.93 -10.64
N LYS A 109 15.02 6.97 -9.31
CA LYS A 109 15.39 5.81 -8.48
C LYS A 109 14.14 5.17 -7.87
N ILE A 110 14.06 3.85 -7.97
CA ILE A 110 13.06 3.04 -7.26
C ILE A 110 13.66 2.66 -5.91
N LEU A 111 12.95 3.03 -4.85
CA LEU A 111 13.22 2.61 -3.48
C LEU A 111 12.13 1.64 -3.02
N TYR A 112 12.47 0.78 -2.07
CA TYR A 112 11.62 -0.30 -1.58
C TYR A 112 11.40 -0.14 -0.09
N HIS A 113 10.16 -0.28 0.36
CA HIS A 113 9.88 -0.17 1.79
C HIS A 113 10.48 -1.37 2.55
N LYS A 114 11.38 -1.13 3.50
CA LYS A 114 12.16 -2.17 4.20
C LYS A 114 11.27 -3.26 4.80
N LYS A 115 10.27 -2.87 5.60
CA LYS A 115 9.32 -3.82 6.20
C LYS A 115 8.54 -4.65 5.18
N SER A 116 8.26 -4.07 4.01
CA SER A 116 7.55 -4.77 2.93
C SER A 116 8.45 -5.85 2.33
N VAL A 117 9.74 -5.54 2.17
CA VAL A 117 10.75 -6.48 1.69
C VAL A 117 10.97 -7.62 2.68
N GLU A 118 11.07 -7.31 3.97
CA GLU A 118 11.19 -8.32 5.04
C GLU A 118 9.96 -9.24 5.08
N LEU A 119 8.75 -8.68 5.00
CA LEU A 119 7.52 -9.46 4.95
C LEU A 119 7.45 -10.32 3.67
N PHE A 120 7.93 -9.79 2.55
CA PHE A 120 8.03 -10.53 1.28
C PHE A 120 9.02 -11.69 1.37
N ARG A 121 10.15 -11.50 2.06
CA ARG A 121 11.11 -12.59 2.33
C ARG A 121 10.44 -13.71 3.13
N ASP A 122 9.72 -13.35 4.18
CA ASP A 122 9.15 -14.30 5.14
C ASP A 122 7.90 -15.03 4.59
N THR A 123 7.10 -14.37 3.75
CA THR A 123 5.77 -14.88 3.33
C THR A 123 5.58 -14.98 1.80
N GLY A 124 6.49 -14.40 1.03
CA GLY A 124 6.31 -14.17 -0.40
C GLY A 124 5.36 -13.01 -0.74
N ASP A 125 4.75 -12.34 0.25
CA ASP A 125 3.87 -11.20 0.03
C ASP A 125 4.17 -10.05 0.99
N GLY A 126 4.84 -9.01 0.48
CA GLY A 126 5.23 -7.84 1.25
C GLY A 126 4.13 -6.82 1.44
N ARG A 127 2.92 -7.06 0.95
CA ARG A 127 1.81 -6.10 1.05
C ARG A 127 1.24 -6.13 2.46
N PHE A 128 1.21 -4.96 3.10
CA PHE A 128 0.52 -4.75 4.36
C PHE A 128 -0.38 -3.50 4.27
N SER A 129 -1.34 -3.41 5.20
CA SER A 129 -2.28 -2.29 5.23
C SER A 129 -1.57 -0.98 5.61
N LEU A 130 -1.81 0.05 4.80
CA LEU A 130 -1.27 1.39 5.03
C LEU A 130 -2.26 2.30 5.77
N VAL A 131 -3.44 1.78 6.13
CA VAL A 131 -4.54 2.53 6.73
C VAL A 131 -4.27 2.83 8.20
N GLY A 132 -3.63 3.96 8.51
CA GLY A 132 -3.21 4.31 9.88
C GLY A 132 -1.72 4.08 10.13
N TYR A 133 -0.96 3.69 9.11
CA TYR A 133 0.50 3.68 9.19
C TYR A 133 1.03 5.10 9.39
N GLY A 134 1.92 5.30 10.37
CA GLY A 134 2.47 6.61 10.74
C GLY A 134 1.62 7.45 11.71
N THR A 135 0.43 7.00 12.11
CA THR A 135 -0.42 7.72 13.09
C THR A 135 -0.14 7.35 14.56
N GLY A 136 0.91 6.57 14.82
CA GLY A 136 1.16 5.99 16.15
C GLY A 136 0.22 4.84 16.53
N ALA A 137 -0.75 4.48 15.67
CA ALA A 137 -1.58 3.30 15.85
C ALA A 137 -0.70 2.04 15.72
N SER A 138 -0.49 1.33 16.85
CA SER A 138 0.32 0.12 16.89
C SER A 138 -0.32 -0.96 16.01
N TRP A 139 0.33 -1.30 14.90
CA TRP A 139 -0.03 -2.48 14.14
C TRP A 139 0.49 -3.70 14.87
N GLY A 140 -0.41 -4.53 15.40
CA GLY A 140 -0.06 -5.89 15.78
C GLY A 140 0.44 -6.60 14.53
N VAL A 141 1.73 -6.92 14.46
CA VAL A 141 2.27 -7.81 13.43
C VAL A 141 1.80 -9.21 13.84
N TYR A 142 1.02 -9.88 12.99
CA TYR A 142 0.63 -11.26 13.26
C TYR A 142 1.58 -12.18 12.52
N ARG A 143 2.21 -13.13 13.21
CA ARG A 143 2.83 -14.28 12.56
C ARG A 143 1.87 -15.46 12.63
N VAL A 144 1.77 -16.20 11.53
CA VAL A 144 1.15 -17.53 11.54
C VAL A 144 2.24 -18.51 11.93
N ILE A 145 2.15 -19.05 13.14
CA ILE A 145 3.04 -20.11 13.64
C ILE A 145 2.13 -21.31 13.89
N ASP A 146 2.42 -22.45 13.25
CA ASP A 146 1.65 -23.70 13.39
C ASP A 146 0.14 -23.57 13.09
N GLY A 147 -0.22 -22.74 12.11
CA GLY A 147 -1.62 -22.54 11.71
C GLY A 147 -2.41 -21.57 12.58
N GLU A 148 -1.84 -21.05 13.67
CA GLU A 148 -2.47 -20.06 14.54
C GLU A 148 -1.97 -18.64 14.25
N ARG A 149 -2.89 -17.67 14.13
CA ARG A 149 -2.54 -16.24 14.08
C ARG A 149 -2.17 -15.77 15.48
N LYS A 150 -0.87 -15.66 15.77
CA LYS A 150 -0.39 -15.08 17.02
C LYS A 150 -0.06 -13.60 16.81
N LYS A 151 -0.68 -12.73 17.61
CA LYS A 151 -0.36 -11.30 17.66
C LYS A 151 1.04 -11.15 18.27
N MET A 152 2.03 -10.71 17.50
CA MET A 152 3.27 -10.24 18.09
C MET A 152 3.03 -8.88 18.71
N THR A 153 3.23 -8.79 20.02
CA THR A 153 3.49 -7.53 20.68
C THR A 153 4.87 -7.09 20.20
N VAL A 154 4.94 -5.97 19.47
CA VAL A 154 6.23 -5.33 19.18
C VAL A 154 6.81 -4.92 20.54
N PRO A 155 8.07 -5.26 20.87
CA PRO A 155 8.68 -4.83 22.12
C PRO A 155 8.54 -3.32 22.28
N GLN A 156 8.18 -2.89 23.49
CA GLN A 156 7.95 -1.48 23.83
C GLN A 156 9.24 -0.64 23.73
N ASP A 157 10.37 -1.32 23.54
CA ASP A 157 11.74 -0.81 23.64
C ASP A 157 12.28 -0.29 22.30
N TRP A 158 11.47 -0.26 21.24
CA TRP A 158 11.78 0.51 20.02
C TRP A 158 11.44 1.98 20.26
N GLU A 159 12.27 2.65 21.07
CA GLU A 159 12.24 4.09 21.20
C GLU A 159 12.61 4.73 19.85
N ILE A 160 11.65 5.41 19.23
CA ILE A 160 11.95 6.40 18.19
C ILE A 160 12.61 7.55 18.94
N GLU A 161 13.95 7.62 18.92
CA GLU A 161 14.65 8.83 19.29
C GLU A 161 14.09 9.97 18.43
N LYS A 162 13.34 10.88 19.06
CA LYS A 162 13.08 12.19 18.47
C LYS A 162 14.42 12.88 18.36
N VAL A 163 14.98 12.90 17.15
CA VAL A 163 16.07 13.81 16.82
C VAL A 163 15.51 15.22 16.92
N ASN A 164 15.69 15.85 18.07
CA ASN A 164 15.59 17.28 18.22
C ASN A 164 16.76 17.89 17.43
N SER A 165 16.53 18.30 16.19
CA SER A 165 17.46 19.22 15.53
C SER A 165 17.19 20.62 16.09
N LEU A 166 17.86 20.93 17.19
CA LEU A 166 18.09 22.29 17.65
C LEU A 166 19.59 22.50 17.56
N ASP A 167 20.01 23.22 16.51
CA ASP A 167 21.26 23.96 16.51
C ASP A 167 21.03 25.28 15.79
N SER A 168 20.56 26.23 16.60
CA SER A 168 20.88 27.64 16.50
C SER A 168 22.36 27.82 16.87
N HIS A 169 23.24 28.13 15.92
CA HIS A 169 24.45 28.94 16.13
C HIS A 169 25.23 29.14 14.82
N LEU A 170 25.22 30.37 14.30
CA LEU A 170 26.25 31.00 13.47
C LEU A 170 25.97 32.50 13.63
N GLU A 171 26.38 33.06 14.76
CA GLU A 171 27.58 33.88 14.91
C GLU A 171 27.58 35.11 14.00
N GLU A 172 27.38 36.24 14.67
CA GLU A 172 27.70 37.60 14.23
C GLU A 172 29.20 37.73 13.95
N GLY A 173 29.56 38.63 13.02
CA GLY A 173 30.84 39.33 13.09
C GLY A 173 31.68 39.31 11.81
N LEU A 174 31.39 40.21 10.87
CA LEU A 174 32.40 40.96 10.10
C LEU A 174 31.72 42.24 9.57
N GLY A 175 31.95 43.36 10.24
CA GLY A 175 31.45 44.69 9.91
C GLY A 175 31.61 45.65 11.07
#